data_AF-A0A2H3KJZ7-F1
#
_entry.id   AF-A0A2H3KJZ7-F1
#
_cell.length_a   1.000
_cell.length_b   1.000
_cell.length_c   1.000
_cell.angle_alpha   90.00
_cell.angle_beta   90.00
_cell.angle_gamma   90.00
#
_symmetry.space_group_name_H-M   'P 1'
#
loop_
_entity.id
_entity.type
_entity.pdbx_description
1 polymer ?
#
loop_
_entity_poly.entity_id
_entity_poly.type
_entity_poly.pdbx_seq_one_letter_code
_entity_poly.pdbx_strand_id
1 'polypeptide(L)'
;MFDRTLSVLVGAATNHWISMADSAVPILSIDISQTEFMQTVAFVHAQQVRCAALMRETSHLEIVYEDDLRQSESWQPLLDRICAFLEIPPSLAVSPVHQTWRRPYREFVSNYAELVEAFQQSHFVDTSER
;
A
#
# COMPACT_ATOMS: atom_id res chain seq x y z
N MET A 1 0.27 -7.66 -2.10
CA MET A 1 -1.20 -7.78 -1.98
C MET A 1 -1.68 -7.71 -0.53
N PHE A 2 -1.09 -8.50 0.38
CA PHE A 2 -1.42 -8.49 1.80
C PHE A 2 -1.32 -7.10 2.46
N ASP A 3 -0.15 -6.46 2.39
CA ASP A 3 0.07 -5.13 3.00
C ASP A 3 -0.83 -4.04 2.40
N ARG A 4 -1.10 -4.11 1.09
CA ARG A 4 -2.05 -3.21 0.42
C ARG A 4 -3.47 -3.36 0.97
N THR A 5 -3.89 -4.59 1.22
CA THR A 5 -5.21 -4.89 1.82
C THR A 5 -5.30 -4.31 3.23
N LEU A 6 -4.25 -4.50 4.04
CA LEU A 6 -4.20 -3.91 5.38
C LEU A 6 -4.19 -2.38 5.34
N SER A 7 -3.47 -1.77 4.39
CA SER A 7 -3.47 -0.32 4.21
C SER A 7 -4.87 0.25 3.96
N VAL A 8 -5.68 -0.42 3.14
CA VAL A 8 -7.06 -0.02 2.87
C VAL A 8 -7.93 -0.15 4.12
N LEU A 9 -7.87 -1.30 4.80
CA LEU A 9 -8.73 -1.58 5.96
C LEU A 9 -8.37 -0.74 7.17
N VAL A 10 -7.09 -0.57 7.46
CA VAL A 10 -6.63 0.30 8.54
C VAL A 10 -7.03 1.75 8.24
N GLY A 11 -6.78 2.25 7.03
CA GLY A 11 -7.16 3.61 6.66
C GLY A 11 -8.67 3.86 6.79
N ALA A 12 -9.49 2.87 6.42
CA ALA A 12 -10.94 2.93 6.57
C ALA A 12 -11.39 2.88 8.04
N ALA A 13 -10.86 1.95 8.82
CA ALA A 13 -11.20 1.76 10.23
C ALA A 13 -10.88 2.99 11.09
N THR A 14 -9.81 3.71 10.75
CA THR A 14 -9.37 4.90 11.49
C THR A 14 -9.82 6.21 10.85
N ASN A 15 -10.45 6.15 9.66
CA ASN A 15 -10.69 7.31 8.79
C ASN A 15 -9.43 8.20 8.62
N HIS A 16 -8.26 7.57 8.50
CA HIS A 16 -6.97 8.25 8.47
C HIS A 16 -6.16 7.78 7.26
N TRP A 17 -6.03 8.66 6.27
CA TRP A 17 -5.48 8.33 4.96
C TRP A 17 -4.21 9.09 4.63
N ILE A 18 -3.89 10.16 5.36
CA ILE A 18 -2.76 11.07 5.11
C ILE A 18 -2.12 11.43 6.45
N SER A 19 -0.80 11.28 6.55
CA SER A 19 -0.02 11.75 7.71
C SER A 19 0.93 12.87 7.28
N MET A 20 0.96 13.96 8.05
CA MET A 20 1.98 15.00 7.91
C MET A 20 3.22 14.63 8.73
N ALA A 21 4.37 15.24 8.45
CA ALA A 21 5.66 14.96 9.11
C ALA A 21 5.58 14.99 10.65
N ASP A 22 4.77 15.90 11.19
CA ASP A 22 4.61 16.15 12.62
C ASP A 22 3.30 15.61 13.20
N SER A 23 2.54 14.82 12.41
CA SER A 23 1.29 14.22 12.91
C SER A 23 1.61 13.13 13.93
N ALA A 24 1.04 13.27 15.13
CA ALA A 24 1.05 12.18 16.10
C ALA A 24 0.30 10.98 15.52
N VAL A 25 0.99 9.84 15.41
CA VAL A 25 0.35 8.58 15.02
C VAL A 25 -0.46 8.09 16.22
N PRO A 26 -1.79 7.93 16.10
CA PRO A 26 -2.59 7.45 17.21
C PRO A 26 -2.14 6.05 17.64
N ILE A 27 -2.10 5.81 18.96
CA ILE A 27 -1.90 4.46 19.50
C ILE A 27 -3.22 3.72 19.28
N LEU A 28 -3.16 2.67 18.46
CA LEU A 28 -4.33 1.92 18.03
C LEU A 28 -4.12 0.43 18.25
N SER A 29 -5.22 -0.26 18.50
CA SER A 29 -5.35 -1.70 18.35
C SER A 29 -6.59 -1.92 17.50
N ILE A 30 -6.42 -2.45 16.30
CA ILE A 30 -7.48 -2.64 15.31
C ILE A 30 -7.71 -4.13 15.15
N ASP A 31 -8.95 -4.54 15.37
CA ASP A 31 -9.40 -5.88 15.04
C ASP A 31 -10.07 -5.85 13.66
N ILE A 32 -9.64 -6.73 12.75
CA ILE A 32 -10.13 -6.76 11.38
C ILE A 32 -10.85 -8.09 11.18
N SER A 33 -12.13 -8.07 10.78
CA SER A 33 -12.83 -9.31 10.48
C SER A 33 -12.15 -10.07 9.35
N GLN A 34 -11.89 -11.37 9.54
CA GLN A 34 -11.32 -12.22 8.48
C GLN A 34 -12.20 -12.21 7.21
N THR A 35 -13.53 -12.16 7.36
CA THR A 35 -14.46 -12.07 6.24
C THR A 35 -14.27 -10.78 5.44
N GLU A 36 -14.22 -9.64 6.14
CA GLU A 36 -13.98 -8.32 5.54
C GLU A 36 -12.60 -8.26 4.87
N PHE A 37 -11.59 -8.82 5.53
CA PHE A 37 -10.24 -8.94 5.00
C PHE A 37 -10.24 -9.69 3.67
N MET A 38 -10.82 -10.90 3.62
CA MET A 38 -10.84 -11.71 2.40
C MET A 38 -11.67 -11.10 1.27
N GLN A 39 -12.79 -10.43 1.59
CA GLN A 39 -13.55 -9.65 0.60
C GLN A 39 -12.71 -8.51 0.02
N THR A 40 -11.91 -7.84 0.86
CA THR A 40 -11.03 -6.76 0.44
C THR A 40 -9.86 -7.27 -0.39
N VAL A 41 -9.26 -8.43 -0.05
CA VAL A 41 -8.26 -9.10 -0.89
C VAL A 41 -8.81 -9.34 -2.29
N ALA A 42 -10.00 -9.94 -2.39
CA ALA A 42 -10.64 -10.22 -3.67
C ALA A 42 -10.92 -8.94 -4.47
N PHE A 43 -11.37 -7.88 -3.79
CA PHE A 43 -11.57 -6.57 -4.41
C PHE A 43 -10.25 -5.97 -4.94
N VAL A 44 -9.20 -5.92 -4.11
CA VAL A 44 -7.88 -5.39 -4.48
C VAL A 44 -7.31 -6.16 -5.67
N HIS A 45 -7.38 -7.49 -5.65
CA HIS A 45 -6.95 -8.33 -6.77
C HIS A 45 -7.74 -8.03 -8.05
N ALA A 46 -9.07 -7.97 -7.97
CA ALA A 46 -9.90 -7.65 -9.13
C ALA A 46 -9.59 -6.26 -9.72
N GLN A 47 -9.33 -5.25 -8.87
CA GLN A 47 -8.89 -3.93 -9.33
C GLN A 47 -7.52 -4.00 -10.01
N GLN A 48 -6.55 -4.73 -9.43
CA GLN A 48 -5.23 -4.89 -10.03
C GLN A 48 -5.31 -5.54 -11.42
N VAL A 49 -6.05 -6.65 -11.55
CA VAL A 49 -6.26 -7.33 -12.84
C VAL A 49 -6.93 -6.40 -13.86
N ARG A 50 -7.97 -5.67 -13.44
CA ARG A 50 -8.69 -4.73 -14.30
C ARG A 50 -7.79 -3.58 -14.76
N CYS A 51 -7.04 -2.97 -13.86
CA CYS A 51 -6.11 -1.89 -14.19
C CYS A 51 -5.00 -2.37 -15.13
N ALA A 52 -4.42 -3.55 -14.87
CA ALA A 52 -3.42 -4.15 -15.75
C ALA A 52 -3.98 -4.41 -17.16
N ALA A 53 -5.23 -4.87 -17.27
CA ALA A 53 -5.88 -5.05 -18.56
C ALA A 53 -6.09 -3.72 -19.31
N LEU A 54 -6.51 -2.65 -18.61
CA LEU A 54 -6.73 -1.32 -19.19
C LEU A 54 -5.42 -0.64 -19.61
N MET A 55 -4.35 -0.86 -18.85
CA MET A 55 -3.05 -0.22 -19.07
C MET A 55 -2.13 -1.02 -19.99
N ARG A 56 -2.57 -2.19 -20.50
CA ARG A 56 -1.74 -3.12 -21.28
C ARG A 56 -1.02 -2.48 -22.46
N GLU A 57 -1.70 -1.59 -23.17
CA GLU A 57 -1.17 -0.93 -24.39
C GLU A 57 -0.69 0.50 -24.12
N THR A 58 -0.78 0.97 -22.88
CA THR A 58 -0.39 2.31 -22.47
C THR A 58 0.91 2.22 -21.70
N SER A 59 1.96 2.91 -22.16
CA SER A 59 3.19 3.03 -21.36
C SER A 59 2.87 3.59 -19.98
N HIS A 60 3.28 2.89 -18.94
CA HIS A 60 3.09 3.31 -17.55
C HIS A 60 4.30 2.94 -16.71
N LEU A 61 4.55 3.75 -15.69
CA LEU A 61 5.56 3.48 -14.68
C LEU A 61 4.91 2.76 -13.50
N GLU A 62 5.46 1.60 -13.14
CA GLU A 62 5.05 0.89 -11.93
C GLU A 62 5.62 1.58 -10.69
N ILE A 63 4.73 1.88 -9.75
CA ILE A 63 5.04 2.45 -8.43
C ILE A 63 4.26 1.64 -7.38
N VAL A 64 4.98 1.13 -6.40
CA VAL A 64 4.45 0.37 -5.26
C VAL A 64 4.52 1.23 -4.01
N TYR A 65 3.38 1.78 -3.60
CA TYR A 65 3.25 2.67 -2.44
C TYR A 65 3.99 2.16 -1.19
N GLU A 66 3.83 0.87 -0.88
CA GLU A 66 4.34 0.24 0.33
C GLU A 66 5.87 0.09 0.36
N ASP A 67 6.51 0.11 -0.81
CA ASP A 67 7.96 -0.05 -0.98
C ASP A 67 8.62 1.29 -1.36
N ASP A 68 8.12 1.96 -2.40
CA ASP A 68 8.72 3.17 -2.96
C ASP A 68 8.59 4.39 -2.02
N LEU A 69 7.60 4.43 -1.12
CA LEU A 69 7.39 5.54 -0.18
C LEU A 69 7.77 5.23 1.28
N ARG A 70 8.28 4.03 1.55
CA ARG A 70 8.56 3.56 2.93
C ARG A 70 9.56 4.43 3.68
N GLN A 71 10.57 4.91 2.98
CA GLN A 71 11.70 5.66 3.56
C GLN A 71 11.85 7.00 2.82
N SER A 72 12.12 8.07 3.55
CA SER A 72 12.36 9.38 2.92
C SER A 72 13.50 9.36 1.91
N GLU A 73 14.47 8.47 2.13
CA GLU A 73 15.65 8.24 1.31
C GLU A 73 15.28 7.66 -0.07
N SER A 74 14.15 6.98 -0.22
CA SER A 74 13.68 6.45 -1.50
C SER A 74 12.92 7.48 -2.34
N TRP A 75 12.58 8.65 -1.79
CA TRP A 75 11.71 9.63 -2.45
C TRP A 75 12.39 10.34 -3.62
N GLN A 76 13.65 10.75 -3.47
CA GLN A 76 14.38 11.39 -4.57
C GLN A 76 14.60 10.41 -5.74
N PRO A 77 15.10 9.18 -5.50
CA PRO A 77 15.17 8.17 -6.57
C PRO A 77 13.83 7.89 -7.27
N LEU A 78 12.72 7.86 -6.52
CA LEU A 78 11.39 7.69 -7.10
C LEU A 78 11.00 8.88 -7.99
N LEU A 79 11.20 10.12 -7.50
CA LEU A 79 10.89 11.31 -8.27
C LEU A 79 11.74 11.42 -9.53
N ASP A 80 13.03 11.06 -9.46
CA ASP A 80 13.91 11.03 -10.62
C ASP A 80 13.41 10.03 -11.69
N ARG A 81 12.96 8.84 -11.26
CA ARG A 81 12.32 7.85 -12.16
C ARG A 81 11.06 8.41 -12.81
N ILE A 82 10.21 9.11 -12.04
CA ILE A 82 8.98 9.74 -12.56
C ILE A 82 9.32 10.85 -13.56
N CYS A 83 10.25 11.75 -13.22
CA CYS A 83 10.70 12.82 -14.10
C CYS A 83 11.27 12.28 -15.41
N ALA A 84 12.11 11.24 -15.34
CA ALA A 84 12.66 10.57 -16.51
C ALA A 84 11.57 9.91 -17.38
N PHE A 85 10.61 9.22 -16.77
CA PHE A 85 9.49 8.60 -17.48
C PHE A 85 8.58 9.61 -18.18
N LEU A 86 8.38 10.78 -17.56
CA LEU A 86 7.56 11.88 -18.11
C LEU A 86 8.36 12.82 -19.05
N GLU A 87 9.66 12.57 -19.25
CA GLU A 87 10.56 13.41 -20.05
C GLU A 87 10.61 14.88 -19.59
N ILE A 88 10.49 15.12 -18.29
CA ILE A 88 10.57 16.45 -17.69
C ILE A 88 11.88 16.65 -16.92
N PRO A 89 12.32 17.90 -16.69
CA PRO A 89 13.50 18.17 -15.88
C PRO A 89 13.38 17.56 -14.47
N PRO A 90 14.50 17.05 -13.90
CA PRO A 90 14.54 16.60 -12.52
C PRO A 90 14.11 17.70 -11.55
N SER A 91 13.46 17.30 -10.46
CA SER A 91 13.01 18.18 -9.40
C SER A 91 13.39 17.62 -8.04
N LEU A 92 13.36 18.47 -7.01
CA LEU A 92 13.68 18.06 -5.65
C LEU A 92 12.45 17.42 -4.98
N ALA A 93 12.62 16.23 -4.43
CA ALA A 93 11.58 15.52 -3.69
C ALA A 93 11.43 16.15 -2.29
N VAL A 94 10.53 17.11 -2.17
CA VAL A 94 10.13 17.71 -0.90
C VAL A 94 8.64 17.52 -0.71
N SER A 95 8.26 16.85 0.37
CA SER A 95 6.85 16.65 0.73
C SER A 95 6.70 16.75 2.25
N PRO A 96 5.73 17.53 2.75
CA PRO A 96 5.35 17.50 4.16
C PRO A 96 4.47 16.28 4.50
N VAL A 97 4.02 15.54 3.48
CA VAL A 97 3.18 14.33 3.59
C VAL A 97 4.07 13.10 3.57
N HIS A 98 3.79 12.17 4.49
CA HIS A 98 4.47 10.88 4.59
C HIS A 98 3.49 9.72 4.52
N GLN A 99 4.04 8.51 4.38
CA GLN A 99 3.28 7.27 4.53
C GLN A 99 2.49 7.29 5.84
N THR A 100 1.21 6.95 5.73
CA THR A 100 0.23 7.14 6.80
C THR A 100 0.56 6.29 8.03
N TRP A 101 0.97 5.04 7.79
CA TRP A 101 1.34 4.06 8.81
C TRP A 101 2.81 3.65 8.64
N ARG A 102 3.71 4.22 9.46
CA ARG A 102 5.14 3.88 9.44
C ARG A 102 5.50 2.66 10.27
N ARG A 103 4.67 2.31 11.25
CA ARG A 103 4.85 1.11 12.07
C ARG A 103 4.39 -0.12 11.29
N PRO A 104 5.04 -1.28 11.43
CA PRO A 104 4.53 -2.53 10.88
C PRO A 104 3.11 -2.85 11.37
N TYR A 105 2.20 -3.25 10.47
CA TYR A 105 0.80 -3.56 10.82
C TYR A 105 0.68 -4.61 11.93
N ARG A 106 1.61 -5.58 12.00
CA ARG A 106 1.68 -6.58 13.08
C ARG A 106 1.75 -6.02 14.50
N GLU A 107 2.13 -4.76 14.65
CA GLU A 107 2.25 -4.12 15.96
C GLU A 107 0.94 -3.51 16.47
N PHE A 108 -0.07 -3.35 15.62
CA PHE A 108 -1.32 -2.67 15.99
C PHE A 108 -2.58 -3.28 15.37
N VAL A 109 -2.46 -4.28 14.49
CA VAL A 109 -3.57 -5.14 14.09
C VAL A 109 -3.60 -6.32 15.05
N SER A 110 -4.62 -6.41 15.92
CA SER A 110 -4.67 -7.36 17.04
C SER A 110 -4.66 -8.82 16.58
N ASN A 111 -5.34 -9.11 15.48
CA ASN A 111 -5.46 -10.45 14.92
C ASN A 111 -4.58 -10.65 13.66
N TYR A 112 -3.47 -9.91 13.54
CA TYR A 112 -2.57 -9.96 12.38
C TYR A 112 -2.15 -11.38 11.98
N ALA A 113 -1.82 -12.23 12.94
CA ALA A 113 -1.39 -13.60 12.68
C ALA A 113 -2.49 -14.45 12.01
N GLU A 114 -3.74 -14.29 12.45
CA GLU A 114 -4.90 -14.99 11.88
C GLU A 114 -5.16 -14.53 10.43
N LEU A 115 -4.98 -13.23 10.15
CA LEU A 115 -5.11 -12.69 8.80
C LEU A 115 -4.02 -13.21 7.87
N VAL A 116 -2.78 -13.31 8.36
CA VAL A 116 -1.67 -13.92 7.61
C VAL A 116 -1.99 -15.36 7.26
N GLU A 117 -2.44 -16.15 8.23
CA GLU A 117 -2.82 -17.55 8.01
C GLU A 117 -3.96 -17.67 6.99
N ALA A 118 -5.02 -16.87 7.15
CA ALA A 118 -6.15 -16.83 6.22
C ALA A 118 -5.71 -16.48 4.80
N PHE A 119 -4.81 -15.50 4.65
CA PHE A 119 -4.26 -15.11 3.36
C PHE A 119 -3.42 -16.22 2.75
N GLN A 120 -2.55 -16.85 3.55
CA GLN A 120 -1.65 -17.93 3.11
C GLN A 120 -2.41 -19.20 2.67
N GLN A 121 -3.57 -19.46 3.27
CA GLN A 121 -4.45 -20.57 2.88
C GLN A 121 -5.34 -20.23 1.67
N SER A 122 -5.32 -18.98 1.19
CA SER A 122 -6.12 -18.54 0.06
C SER A 122 -5.43 -18.78 -1.28
N HIS A 123 -6.22 -18.82 -2.35
CA HIS A 123 -5.71 -18.92 -3.72
C HIS A 123 -5.05 -17.63 -4.24
N PHE A 124 -5.00 -16.56 -3.45
CA PHE A 124 -4.40 -15.27 -3.82
C PHE A 124 -2.89 -15.20 -3.57
N VAL A 125 -2.31 -16.22 -2.93
CA VAL A 125 -0.85 -16.29 -2.70
C VAL A 125 -0.11 -16.52 -4.01
N ASP A 126 -0.58 -17.49 -4.82
CA ASP A 126 0.05 -17.89 -6.09
C ASP A 126 -0.03 -16.82 -7.19
N THR A 127 -0.96 -15.88 -7.08
CA THR A 127 -1.13 -14.80 -8.08
C THR A 127 -0.23 -13.59 -7.82
N SER A 128 0.53 -13.58 -6.72
CA SER A 128 1.43 -12.47 -6.38
C SER A 128 2.85 -12.57 -6.98
N GLU A 129 3.19 -13.71 -7.60
CA GLU A 129 4.50 -13.98 -8.22
C GLU A 129 4.50 -13.99 -9.75
N ARG A 130 3.41 -13.56 -10.43
CA ARG A 130 3.31 -13.56 -11.90
C ARG A 130 3.03 -12.19 -12.49
#